data_AF-A0A239DC15-F1
#
_entry.id   AF-A0A239DC15-F1
#
_cell.length_a   1.000
_cell.length_b   1.000
_cell.length_c   1.000
_cell.angle_alpha   90.00
_cell.angle_beta   90.00
_cell.angle_gamma   90.00
#
_symmetry.space_group_name_H-M   'P 1'
#
loop_
_entity.id
_entity.type
_entity.pdbx_description
1 polymer ?
#
loop_
_entity_poly.entity_id
_entity_poly.type
_entity_poly.pdbx_seq_one_letter_code
_entity_poly.pdbx_strand_id
1 'polypeptide(L)'
;MTIQIDIDEDVQELIRQRIASGAFRDASEVVSFALRNSDDTGQPKPVDEKKSFYRLIRESPLMGSGVEFERIQGFPREIDFE
;
A
#
# COMPACT_ATOMS: atom_id res chain seq x y z
N MET A 1 5.84 31.08 -7.36
CA MET A 1 6.38 30.31 -6.22
C MET A 1 7.44 29.40 -6.79
N THR A 2 8.67 29.53 -6.30
CA THR A 2 9.82 28.76 -6.82
C THR A 2 10.24 27.79 -5.74
N ILE A 3 10.36 26.52 -6.09
CA ILE A 3 10.81 25.46 -5.18
C ILE A 3 12.26 25.15 -5.55
N GLN A 4 13.16 25.24 -4.58
CA GLN A 4 14.53 24.76 -4.71
C GLN A 4 14.58 23.33 -4.19
N ILE A 5 15.15 22.44 -5.00
CA ILE A 5 15.30 21.03 -4.67
C ILE A 5 16.79 20.73 -4.79
N ASP A 6 17.40 20.33 -3.68
CA ASP A 6 18.75 19.78 -3.69
C ASP A 6 18.66 18.33 -4.15
N ILE A 7 19.40 18.01 -5.20
CA ILE A 7 19.41 16.67 -5.83
C ILE A 7 20.86 16.21 -5.99
N ASP A 8 21.07 14.95 -5.64
CA ASP A 8 22.37 14.27 -5.75
C ASP A 8 22.87 14.26 -7.20
N GLU A 9 24.19 14.24 -7.37
CA GLU A 9 24.84 14.30 -8.69
C GLU A 9 24.40 13.15 -9.61
N ASP A 10 24.25 11.94 -9.06
CA ASP A 10 23.78 10.76 -9.79
C ASP A 10 22.37 10.97 -10.39
N VAL A 11 21.48 11.64 -9.63
CA VAL A 11 20.12 11.96 -10.08
C VAL A 11 20.15 13.04 -11.15
N GLN A 12 21.06 14.02 -11.02
CA GLN A 12 21.25 15.04 -12.06
C GLN A 12 21.72 14.43 -13.38
N GLU A 13 22.64 13.47 -13.35
CA GLU A 13 23.08 12.76 -14.55
C GLU A 13 21.93 12.00 -15.23
N LEU A 14 21.10 11.31 -14.45
CA LEU A 14 19.92 10.61 -14.98
C LEU A 14 18.93 11.57 -15.65
N ILE A 15 18.67 12.73 -15.04
CA ILE A 15 17.81 13.77 -15.62
C ILE A 15 18.41 14.25 -16.96
N ARG A 16 19.72 14.53 -17.00
CA ARG A 16 20.41 14.96 -18.23
C ARG A 16 20.34 13.90 -19.33
N GLN A 17 20.58 12.63 -18.99
CA GLN A 17 20.47 11.52 -19.95
C GLN A 17 19.05 11.40 -20.52
N ARG A 18 18.04 11.57 -19.67
CA ARG A 18 16.63 11.44 -20.08
C ARG A 18 16.14 12.60 -20.95
N ILE A 19 16.68 13.79 -20.74
CA ILE A 19 16.49 14.95 -21.61
C ILE A 19 17.22 14.72 -22.94
N ALA A 20 18.47 14.24 -22.89
CA ALA A 20 19.26 13.95 -24.09
C ALA A 20 18.63 12.84 -24.95
N SER A 21 17.94 11.87 -24.34
CA SER A 21 17.18 10.84 -25.07
C SER A 21 15.92 11.37 -25.75
N GLY A 22 15.58 12.65 -25.58
CA GLY A 22 14.38 13.28 -26.15
C GLY A 22 13.07 12.84 -25.51
N ALA A 23 13.13 12.14 -24.37
CA ALA A 23 11.93 11.69 -23.67
C ALA A 23 11.24 12.82 -22.90
N PHE A 24 12.01 13.86 -22.53
CA PHE A 24 11.55 15.07 -21.86
C PHE A 24 12.25 16.29 -22.44
N ARG A 25 11.56 17.42 -22.47
CA ARG A 25 12.07 18.69 -23.03
C ARG A 25 12.93 19.45 -22.04
N ASP A 26 12.60 19.35 -20.76
CA ASP A 26 13.30 20.04 -19.68
C ASP A 26 13.22 19.24 -18.36
N ALA A 27 14.02 19.68 -17.38
CA ALA A 27 14.05 19.05 -16.05
C ALA A 27 12.73 19.22 -15.28
N SER A 28 11.96 20.27 -15.56
CA SER A 28 10.66 20.50 -14.91
C SER A 28 9.64 19.45 -15.32
N GLU A 29 9.67 19.01 -16.58
CA GLU A 29 8.83 17.95 -17.11
C GLU A 29 9.18 16.60 -16.47
N VAL A 30 10.48 16.33 -16.27
CA VAL A 30 10.96 15.12 -15.57
C VAL A 30 10.45 15.10 -14.12
N VAL A 31 10.59 16.20 -13.39
CA VAL A 31 10.13 16.31 -12.00
C VAL A 31 8.60 16.21 -11.92
N SER A 32 7.88 16.87 -12.83
CA SER A 32 6.41 16.80 -12.88
C SER A 32 5.91 15.39 -13.19
N PHE A 33 6.58 14.69 -14.10
CA PHE A 33 6.28 13.29 -14.42
C PHE A 33 6.56 12.38 -13.23
N ALA A 34 7.69 12.56 -12.54
CA ALA A 34 8.03 11.80 -11.35
C ALA A 34 6.99 12.01 -10.23
N LEU A 35 6.58 13.26 -9.98
CA LEU A 35 5.58 13.60 -8.95
C LEU A 35 4.19 13.01 -9.25
N ARG A 36 3.77 13.00 -10.52
CA ARG A 36 2.49 12.38 -10.91
C ARG A 36 2.51 10.86 -10.76
N ASN A 37 3.64 10.23 -11.05
CA ASN A 37 3.79 8.79 -10.92
C ASN A 37 4.18 8.34 -9.49
N SER A 38 4.67 9.23 -8.64
CA SER A 38 4.86 8.93 -7.21
C SER A 38 3.53 8.74 -6.49
N ASP A 39 2.47 9.41 -6.94
CA ASP A 39 1.11 9.20 -6.43
C ASP A 39 0.50 7.87 -6.93
N ASP A 40 0.98 7.35 -8.07
CA ASP A 40 0.50 6.11 -8.69
C ASP A 40 1.36 4.88 -8.33
N THR A 41 2.57 5.10 -7.79
CA THR A 41 3.43 4.05 -7.25
C THR A 41 3.05 3.75 -5.79
N GLY A 42 1.85 3.21 -5.62
CA GLY A 42 1.51 2.30 -4.54
C GLY A 42 2.16 2.59 -3.19
N GLN A 43 1.75 3.67 -2.52
CA GLN A 43 1.63 3.54 -1.07
C GLN A 43 0.78 2.28 -0.86
N PRO A 44 1.26 1.24 -0.15
CA PRO A 44 0.34 0.24 0.33
C PRO A 44 -0.66 1.04 1.15
N LYS A 45 -1.90 1.14 0.66
CA LYS A 45 -3.03 1.52 1.51
C LYS A 45 -2.80 0.73 2.79
N PRO A 46 -2.73 1.35 3.98
CA PRO A 46 -2.62 0.59 5.21
C PRO A 46 -3.71 -0.47 5.08
N VAL A 47 -3.29 -1.73 4.97
CA VAL A 47 -4.22 -2.83 4.83
C VAL A 47 -4.96 -2.77 6.13
N ASP A 48 -6.15 -2.18 6.11
CA ASP A 48 -7.06 -2.16 7.23
C ASP A 48 -7.18 -3.65 7.59
N GLU A 49 -6.51 -4.06 8.67
CA GLU A 49 -6.48 -5.45 9.16
C GLU A 49 -7.85 -5.88 9.68
N LYS A 50 -8.92 -5.24 9.22
CA LYS A 50 -10.27 -5.74 9.26
C LYS A 50 -10.36 -6.86 8.23
N LYS A 51 -9.73 -8.00 8.54
CA LYS A 51 -9.99 -9.28 7.88
C LYS A 51 -11.50 -9.45 7.84
N SER A 52 -12.09 -9.23 6.68
CA SER A 52 -13.53 -9.41 6.48
C SER A 52 -13.88 -10.84 6.92
N PHE A 53 -14.95 -10.98 7.71
CA PHE A 53 -15.44 -12.27 8.18
C PHE A 53 -15.60 -13.28 7.02
N TYR A 54 -15.95 -12.77 5.84
CA TYR A 54 -16.02 -13.55 4.60
C TYR A 54 -14.68 -14.19 4.21
N ARG A 55 -13.58 -13.44 4.35
CA ARG A 55 -12.22 -13.94 4.05
C ARG A 55 -11.76 -14.98 5.06
N LEU A 56 -12.10 -14.78 6.34
CA LEU A 56 -11.85 -15.77 7.39
C LEU A 56 -12.59 -17.09 7.10
N ILE A 57 -13.86 -17.06 6.70
CA ILE A 57 -14.60 -18.27 6.34
C ILE A 57 -13.98 -18.95 5.12
N ARG A 58 -13.63 -18.18 4.08
CA ARG A 58 -13.07 -18.73 2.83
C ARG A 58 -11.69 -19.38 3.03
N GLU A 59 -10.85 -18.80 3.86
CA GLU A 59 -9.51 -19.32 4.17
C GLU A 59 -9.54 -20.36 5.31
N SER A 60 -10.70 -20.54 5.96
CA SER A 60 -10.82 -21.47 7.07
C SER A 60 -10.79 -22.92 6.57
N PRO A 61 -9.95 -23.79 7.17
CA PRO A 61 -9.93 -25.22 6.87
C PRO A 61 -11.23 -25.94 7.30
N LEU A 62 -12.15 -25.21 7.94
CA LEU A 62 -13.46 -25.72 8.35
C LEU A 62 -14.49 -25.70 7.22
N MET A 63 -14.20 -25.09 6.05
CA MET A 63 -15.12 -25.16 4.91
C MET A 63 -15.34 -26.62 4.48
N GLY A 64 -16.60 -27.08 4.56
CA GLY A 64 -16.98 -28.45 4.20
C GLY A 64 -16.89 -29.49 5.33
N SER A 65 -16.47 -29.09 6.54
CA SER A 65 -16.36 -29.97 7.71
C SER A 65 -17.69 -30.26 8.43
N GLY A 66 -18.81 -29.65 7.98
CA GLY A 66 -20.12 -29.80 8.62
C GLY A 66 -20.26 -29.06 9.96
N VAL A 67 -19.34 -28.15 10.28
CA VAL A 67 -19.37 -27.36 11.52
C VAL A 67 -20.40 -26.24 11.42
N GLU A 68 -21.36 -26.24 12.33
CA GLU A 68 -22.35 -25.16 12.48
C GLU A 68 -21.81 -24.07 13.41
N PHE A 69 -21.85 -22.82 12.96
CA PHE A 69 -21.45 -21.68 13.78
C PHE A 69 -22.67 -21.16 14.54
N GLU A 70 -22.67 -21.34 15.86
CA GLU A 70 -23.66 -20.73 16.74
C GLU A 70 -23.13 -19.43 17.33
N ARG A 71 -23.94 -18.36 17.26
CA ARG A 71 -23.59 -17.09 17.89
C ARG A 71 -23.87 -17.20 19.39
N ILE A 72 -22.83 -17.48 20.17
CA ILE A 72 -22.93 -17.45 21.63
C ILE A 72 -23.06 -16.00 22.09
N GLN A 73 -24.25 -15.63 22.56
CA GLN A 73 -24.51 -14.33 23.17
C GLN A 73 -24.12 -14.41 24.65
N GLY A 74 -23.07 -13.68 25.06
CA GLY A 74 -22.63 -13.63 26.47
C GLY A 74 -21.27 -14.26 26.82
N PHE A 75 -20.34 -14.36 25.86
CA PHE A 75 -18.92 -14.65 26.14
C PHE A 75 -18.14 -13.34 26.36
N PRO A 76 -17.16 -13.26 27.29
CA PRO A 76 -16.50 -14.35 28.01
C PRO A 76 -17.15 -14.68 29.36
N ARG A 77 -17.18 -15.98 29.70
CA ARG A 77 -17.34 -16.39 31.11
C ARG A 77 -16.02 -16.08 31.83
N GLU A 78 -16.13 -15.57 33.05
CA GLU A 78 -14.99 -15.36 33.94
C GLU A 78 -14.20 -16.68 34.05
N ILE A 79 -12.88 -16.59 33.86
CA ILE A 79 -11.99 -17.72 34.10
C ILE A 79 -11.83 -17.78 35.61
N ASP A 80 -12.45 -18.77 36.26
CA ASP A 80 -12.16 -19.08 37.65
C ASP A 80 -10.73 -19.62 37.73
N PHE A 81 -9.85 -18.84 38.37
CA PHE A 81 -8.56 -19.34 38.85
C PHE A 81 -8.77 -19.85 40.27
N GLU A 82 -9.03 -21.16 40.41
CA GLU A 82 -8.81 -21.89 41.67
C GLU A 82 -7.32 -22.26 41.83
#